data_AF-A0A5S3UR47-F1
#
_entry.id   AF-A0A5S3UR47-F1
#
_cell.length_a   1.000
_cell.length_b   1.000
_cell.length_c   1.000
_cell.angle_alpha   90.00
_cell.angle_beta   90.00
_cell.angle_gamma   90.00
#
_symmetry.space_group_name_H-M   'P 1'
#
loop_
_entity.id
_entity.type
_entity.pdbx_description
1 polymer ?
#
loop_
_entity_poly.entity_id
_entity_poly.type
_entity_poly.pdbx_seq_one_letter_code
_entity_poly.pdbx_strand_id
1 'polypeptide(L)'
;MRIGLTGLMLLYCAVFSATMMADTPQITLLERDGKVNEIPLLDNRFRIDHNVKKITLLFFRAPGTPAVVLVKPDGSKYYATHAIADEKLEWYDEISYDLVIVTDPMPGPWQVLGQIRQDSRVMVLGDIELQVDPLPPLIFRGEMLKIQGQVTNDGQPVDIGYFRDVVTLYVEFVSTNNDQYANFGAGTQSVAEFKDDGREFDERPLDGIFTGEFRLNFPAGEWQPEFYIETPILKRRVVKDPIIIAEPPFSFELMLAGQEDFEHQLTIRLESEVVKPETVIFQGKILYPNGEEQMFTLNGEERLYRQLAIKNYDWGRYSVELSAFGENINGREFMARLPDYNFEIERPIEKVPELPESERPTQRVVTPPEPEPGLSTGAIVAIVVVGNLLILLLGWLAVRIFVQKKPIKLKISLPFIGKKKQLDLEELDQNAENSGKPSSKNDKSADILNLSMSDD
;
A
#
# COMPACT_ATOMS: atom_id res chain seq x y z
N MET A 1 -66.33 7.50 -81.39
CA MET A 1 -66.24 7.36 -82.85
C MET A 1 -65.06 6.44 -83.16
N ARG A 2 -65.31 5.29 -83.82
CA ARG A 2 -64.37 4.23 -84.32
C ARG A 2 -63.59 3.44 -83.24
N ILE A 3 -63.93 2.19 -82.87
CA ILE A 3 -64.01 0.86 -83.54
C ILE A 3 -62.66 0.21 -83.86
N GLY A 4 -62.47 -1.02 -83.33
CA GLY A 4 -61.54 -2.08 -83.79
C GLY A 4 -60.78 -2.73 -82.61
N LEU A 5 -61.32 -3.69 -81.84
CA LEU A 5 -61.55 -5.13 -82.07
C LEU A 5 -60.43 -5.88 -82.83
N THR A 6 -59.71 -6.76 -82.10
CA THR A 6 -59.07 -8.07 -82.42
C THR A 6 -57.82 -8.20 -81.54
N GLY A 7 -57.52 -9.25 -80.76
CA GLY A 7 -58.11 -10.55 -80.52
C GLY A 7 -57.04 -11.45 -79.86
N LEU A 8 -57.50 -12.42 -79.07
CA LEU A 8 -56.88 -13.72 -78.75
C LEU A 8 -55.87 -13.85 -77.58
N MET A 9 -56.30 -14.72 -76.63
CA MET A 9 -55.51 -15.71 -75.85
C MET A 9 -54.37 -15.18 -74.95
N LEU A 10 -54.16 -15.65 -73.71
CA LEU A 10 -54.15 -17.03 -73.22
C LEU A 10 -54.01 -17.00 -71.68
N LEU A 11 -54.66 -17.96 -71.03
CA LEU A 11 -54.50 -18.32 -69.62
C LEU A 11 -53.03 -18.68 -69.32
N TYR A 12 -52.39 -18.11 -68.29
CA TYR A 12 -51.09 -18.62 -67.81
C TYR A 12 -50.98 -18.58 -66.29
N CYS A 13 -50.87 -19.78 -65.72
CA CYS A 13 -50.43 -20.05 -64.35
C CYS A 13 -49.04 -19.43 -64.13
N ALA A 14 -48.91 -18.52 -63.16
CA ALA A 14 -47.61 -18.07 -62.68
C ALA A 14 -47.15 -19.00 -61.55
N VAL A 15 -46.15 -19.83 -61.87
CA VAL A 15 -45.35 -20.61 -60.92
C VAL A 15 -44.57 -19.62 -60.05
N PHE A 16 -44.71 -19.77 -58.74
CA PHE A 16 -43.96 -19.02 -57.73
C PHE A 16 -42.54 -19.60 -57.67
N SER A 17 -41.59 -18.98 -58.37
CA SER A 17 -40.17 -19.27 -58.19
C SER A 17 -39.57 -18.27 -57.20
N ALA A 18 -39.46 -18.70 -55.94
CA ALA A 18 -38.67 -18.02 -54.93
C ALA A 18 -37.19 -18.10 -55.31
N THR A 19 -36.63 -16.99 -55.78
CA THR A 19 -35.17 -16.79 -55.82
C THR A 19 -34.81 -16.01 -54.57
N MET A 20 -34.37 -16.71 -53.52
CA MET A 20 -33.69 -16.07 -52.40
C MET A 20 -32.31 -15.64 -52.90
N MET A 21 -32.13 -14.33 -53.12
CA MET A 21 -30.79 -13.77 -53.20
C MET A 21 -30.25 -13.69 -51.78
N ALA A 22 -29.30 -14.57 -51.46
CA ALA A 22 -28.49 -14.43 -50.25
C ALA A 22 -27.58 -13.22 -50.45
N ASP A 23 -27.89 -12.16 -49.71
CA ASP A 23 -27.03 -10.98 -49.62
C ASP A 23 -25.69 -11.43 -49.03
N THR A 24 -24.60 -11.27 -49.78
CA THR A 24 -23.28 -11.70 -49.32
C THR A 24 -22.75 -10.59 -48.42
N PRO A 25 -22.55 -10.82 -47.11
CA PRO A 25 -22.11 -9.76 -46.21
C PRO A 25 -20.77 -9.22 -46.70
N GLN A 26 -20.71 -7.90 -46.90
CA GLN A 26 -19.51 -7.22 -47.39
C GLN A 26 -18.37 -7.43 -46.39
N ILE A 27 -17.28 -8.00 -46.87
CA ILE A 27 -16.08 -8.28 -46.10
C ILE A 27 -15.26 -6.99 -46.02
N THR A 28 -15.13 -6.43 -44.82
CA THR A 28 -14.26 -5.27 -44.57
C THR A 28 -12.80 -5.67 -44.79
N LEU A 29 -12.15 -5.02 -45.75
CA LEU A 29 -10.72 -5.19 -46.02
C LEU A 29 -9.92 -4.32 -45.03
N LEU A 30 -8.89 -4.90 -44.42
CA LEU A 30 -7.97 -4.18 -43.55
C LEU A 30 -6.91 -3.49 -44.41
N GLU A 31 -6.88 -2.15 -44.39
CA GLU A 31 -5.70 -1.35 -44.71
C GLU A 31 -5.07 -0.85 -43.39
N ARG A 32 -3.75 -1.00 -43.29
CA ARG A 32 -2.93 -0.66 -42.13
C ARG A 32 -2.71 0.86 -42.07
N ASP A 33 -3.78 1.61 -41.84
CA ASP A 33 -3.74 3.07 -41.81
C ASP A 33 -3.89 3.65 -40.39
N GLY A 34 -3.56 2.86 -39.35
CA GLY A 34 -3.36 3.35 -37.99
C GLY A 34 -4.55 4.09 -37.36
N LYS A 35 -5.77 3.90 -37.89
CA LYS A 35 -6.91 4.75 -37.56
C LYS A 35 -8.04 4.08 -36.78
N VAL A 36 -8.06 2.75 -36.67
CA VAL A 36 -9.11 2.03 -35.94
C VAL A 36 -8.54 0.71 -35.39
N ASN A 37 -8.31 0.64 -34.08
CA ASN A 37 -7.93 -0.60 -33.37
C ASN A 37 -9.14 -1.46 -32.94
N GLU A 38 -10.34 -1.06 -33.36
CA GLU A 38 -11.58 -1.80 -33.13
C GLU A 38 -11.94 -2.57 -34.40
N ILE A 39 -12.05 -3.90 -34.31
CA ILE A 39 -12.64 -4.71 -35.37
C ILE A 39 -14.13 -4.81 -35.05
N PRO A 40 -15.05 -4.19 -35.82
CA PRO A 40 -16.46 -4.49 -35.69
C PRO A 40 -16.66 -5.98 -35.98
N LEU A 41 -17.20 -6.71 -35.00
CA LEU A 41 -17.60 -8.11 -35.17
C LEU A 41 -18.78 -8.16 -36.14
N LEU A 42 -18.50 -8.21 -37.44
CA LEU A 42 -19.49 -8.52 -38.46
C LEU A 42 -19.75 -10.02 -38.40
N ASP A 43 -20.89 -10.42 -37.85
CA ASP A 43 -21.29 -11.83 -37.68
C ASP A 43 -20.25 -12.70 -36.96
N ASN A 44 -19.60 -12.14 -35.94
CA ASN A 44 -18.58 -12.80 -35.14
C ASN A 44 -17.32 -13.23 -35.92
N ARG A 45 -16.97 -12.52 -36.99
CA ARG A 45 -15.78 -12.81 -37.83
C ARG A 45 -14.82 -11.64 -37.84
N PHE A 46 -13.53 -11.95 -37.94
CA PHE A 46 -12.45 -10.97 -38.09
C PHE A 46 -11.35 -11.55 -38.99
N ARG A 47 -10.40 -10.73 -39.45
CA ARG A 47 -9.30 -11.18 -40.31
C ARG A 47 -7.97 -10.78 -39.69
N ILE A 48 -6.98 -11.66 -39.76
CA ILE A 48 -5.61 -11.40 -39.31
C ILE A 48 -4.70 -11.28 -40.54
N ASP A 49 -3.81 -10.29 -40.52
CA ASP A 49 -2.81 -10.06 -41.57
C ASP A 49 -1.58 -10.97 -41.39
N HIS A 50 -0.84 -11.19 -42.47
CA HIS A 50 0.32 -12.08 -42.55
C HIS A 50 1.55 -11.58 -41.77
N ASN A 51 1.62 -10.29 -41.44
CA ASN A 51 2.76 -9.70 -40.73
C ASN A 51 2.61 -9.65 -39.20
N VAL A 52 1.56 -10.28 -38.66
CA VAL A 52 1.28 -10.23 -37.23
C VAL A 52 1.99 -11.37 -36.50
N LYS A 53 2.92 -11.03 -35.60
CA LYS A 53 3.71 -12.02 -34.84
C LYS A 53 3.02 -12.51 -33.57
N LYS A 54 2.20 -11.66 -32.95
CA LYS A 54 1.45 -11.97 -31.73
C LYS A 54 0.16 -11.18 -31.79
N ILE A 55 -0.96 -11.83 -31.46
CA ILE A 55 -2.22 -11.15 -31.23
C ILE A 55 -2.69 -11.43 -29.82
N THR A 56 -3.40 -10.48 -29.26
CA THR A 56 -4.15 -10.66 -28.03
C THR A 56 -5.59 -10.24 -28.31
N LEU A 57 -6.54 -11.14 -28.05
CA LEU A 57 -7.95 -11.01 -28.38
C LEU A 57 -8.75 -10.93 -27.09
N LEU A 58 -9.57 -9.88 -26.94
CA LEU A 58 -10.49 -9.74 -25.80
C LEU A 58 -11.94 -9.90 -26.26
N PHE A 59 -12.67 -10.84 -25.66
CA PHE A 59 -14.08 -11.12 -25.95
C PHE A 59 -14.95 -10.92 -24.70
N PHE A 60 -15.81 -9.90 -24.70
CA PHE A 60 -16.80 -9.75 -23.63
C PHE A 60 -17.97 -10.70 -23.85
N ARG A 61 -18.48 -11.31 -22.77
CA ARG A 61 -19.60 -12.25 -22.81
C ARG A 61 -20.55 -12.01 -21.64
N ALA A 62 -21.75 -12.57 -21.70
CA ALA A 62 -22.67 -12.45 -20.58
C ALA A 62 -22.11 -13.20 -19.33
N PRO A 63 -22.20 -12.61 -18.12
CA PRO A 63 -21.66 -13.24 -16.91
C PRO A 63 -22.18 -14.66 -16.70
N GLY A 64 -21.27 -15.60 -16.43
CA GLY A 64 -21.61 -17.01 -16.18
C GLY A 64 -21.91 -17.84 -17.43
N THR A 65 -21.63 -17.31 -18.63
CA THR A 65 -21.67 -18.09 -19.87
C THR A 65 -20.35 -18.83 -20.13
N PRO A 66 -20.35 -19.94 -20.90
CA PRO A 66 -19.12 -20.66 -21.23
C PRO A 66 -18.14 -19.86 -22.09
N ALA A 67 -16.86 -20.26 -22.02
CA ALA A 67 -15.78 -19.78 -22.90
C ALA A 67 -16.13 -19.77 -24.38
N VAL A 68 -15.71 -18.68 -25.04
CA VAL A 68 -15.80 -18.59 -26.49
C VAL A 68 -14.92 -19.65 -27.15
N VAL A 69 -15.19 -19.95 -28.41
CA VAL A 69 -14.40 -20.86 -29.23
C VAL A 69 -13.89 -20.09 -30.44
N LEU A 70 -12.59 -20.14 -30.66
CA LEU A 70 -11.96 -19.52 -31.83
C LEU A 70 -11.85 -20.55 -32.95
N VAL A 71 -12.32 -20.19 -34.13
CA VAL A 71 -12.21 -20.96 -35.36
C VAL A 71 -11.15 -20.30 -36.24
N LYS A 72 -10.13 -21.07 -36.57
CA LYS A 72 -9.02 -20.68 -37.44
C LYS A 72 -9.45 -20.63 -38.92
N PRO A 73 -8.65 -19.98 -39.79
CA PRO A 73 -8.88 -19.96 -41.23
C PRO A 73 -8.95 -21.35 -41.89
N ASP A 74 -8.24 -22.33 -41.33
CA ASP A 74 -8.26 -23.73 -41.77
C ASP A 74 -9.48 -24.53 -41.24
N GLY A 75 -10.34 -23.90 -40.44
CA GLY A 75 -11.53 -24.50 -39.81
C GLY A 75 -11.26 -25.24 -38.50
N SER A 76 -10.02 -25.37 -38.07
CA SER A 76 -9.68 -25.96 -36.77
C SER A 76 -9.99 -25.00 -35.61
N LYS A 77 -10.12 -25.53 -34.39
CA LYS A 77 -10.70 -24.78 -33.26
C LYS A 77 -9.75 -24.69 -32.08
N TYR A 78 -9.71 -23.51 -31.46
CA TYR A 78 -9.13 -23.29 -30.14
C TYR A 78 -10.24 -23.16 -29.10
N TYR A 79 -10.06 -23.92 -28.01
CA TYR A 79 -10.87 -23.89 -26.80
C TYR A 79 -9.98 -23.45 -25.65
N ALA A 80 -10.56 -22.89 -24.59
CA ALA A 80 -9.82 -22.52 -23.38
C ALA A 80 -8.94 -23.66 -22.83
N THR A 81 -9.42 -24.91 -22.89
CA THR A 81 -8.67 -26.08 -22.44
C THR A 81 -7.42 -26.39 -23.26
N HIS A 82 -7.33 -25.93 -24.51
CA HIS A 82 -6.14 -26.14 -25.34
C HIS A 82 -4.94 -25.33 -24.85
N ALA A 83 -5.16 -24.23 -24.12
CA ALA A 83 -4.09 -23.38 -23.58
C ALA A 83 -3.20 -24.11 -22.55
N ILE A 84 -3.67 -25.24 -22.00
CA ILE A 84 -2.88 -26.07 -21.08
C ILE A 84 -1.75 -26.81 -21.83
N ALA A 85 -1.95 -27.11 -23.11
CA ALA A 85 -1.05 -27.97 -23.90
C ALA A 85 -0.34 -27.24 -25.05
N ASP A 86 -0.87 -26.11 -25.53
CA ASP A 86 -0.29 -25.34 -26.63
C ASP A 86 0.43 -24.11 -26.08
N GLU A 87 1.77 -24.12 -26.09
CA GLU A 87 2.59 -22.99 -25.64
C GLU A 87 2.39 -21.71 -26.47
N LYS A 88 1.80 -21.81 -27.68
CA LYS A 88 1.49 -20.66 -28.52
C LYS A 88 0.11 -20.04 -28.21
N LEU A 89 -0.65 -20.64 -27.31
CA LEU A 89 -2.00 -20.22 -26.95
C LEU A 89 -2.10 -19.99 -25.44
N GLU A 90 -2.34 -18.76 -25.03
CA GLU A 90 -2.71 -18.46 -23.65
C GLU A 90 -4.19 -18.07 -23.62
N TRP A 91 -4.93 -18.58 -22.64
CA TRP A 91 -6.36 -18.31 -22.52
C TRP A 91 -6.73 -18.04 -21.06
N TYR A 92 -7.32 -16.88 -20.81
CA TYR A 92 -7.83 -16.46 -19.51
C TYR A 92 -9.36 -16.40 -19.58
N ASP A 93 -9.99 -17.34 -18.87
CA ASP A 93 -11.44 -17.54 -18.83
C ASP A 93 -12.02 -16.83 -17.59
N GLU A 94 -12.47 -15.58 -17.77
CA GLU A 94 -12.99 -14.73 -16.70
C GLU A 94 -14.53 -14.67 -16.70
N ILE A 95 -15.14 -14.27 -15.60
CA ILE A 95 -16.61 -14.36 -15.41
C ILE A 95 -17.38 -13.64 -16.53
N SER A 96 -16.89 -12.47 -16.96
CA SER A 96 -17.54 -11.58 -17.94
C SER A 96 -16.77 -11.41 -19.24
N TYR A 97 -15.59 -12.00 -19.39
CA TYR A 97 -14.78 -11.91 -20.61
C TYR A 97 -13.84 -13.10 -20.80
N ASP A 98 -13.41 -13.33 -22.03
CA ASP A 98 -12.32 -14.24 -22.38
C ASP A 98 -11.17 -13.41 -22.96
N LEU A 99 -9.95 -13.64 -22.49
CA LEU A 99 -8.74 -13.17 -23.17
C LEU A 99 -8.00 -14.33 -23.81
N VAL A 100 -7.68 -14.20 -25.10
CA VAL A 100 -6.92 -15.18 -25.86
C VAL A 100 -5.68 -14.55 -26.49
N ILE A 101 -4.50 -15.06 -26.15
CA ILE A 101 -3.23 -14.66 -26.74
C ILE A 101 -2.77 -15.75 -27.68
N VAL A 102 -2.52 -15.40 -28.94
CA VAL A 102 -2.00 -16.33 -29.96
C VAL A 102 -0.68 -15.81 -30.49
N THR A 103 0.38 -16.60 -30.31
CA THR A 103 1.69 -16.33 -30.90
C THR A 103 1.76 -16.97 -32.28
N ASP A 104 2.25 -16.23 -33.28
CA ASP A 104 2.33 -16.66 -34.68
C ASP A 104 0.96 -17.12 -35.25
N PRO A 105 -0.07 -16.25 -35.22
CA PRO A 105 -1.42 -16.62 -35.64
C PRO A 105 -1.48 -16.92 -37.13
N MET A 106 -2.30 -17.90 -37.51
CA MET A 106 -2.57 -18.20 -38.92
C MET A 106 -3.19 -16.98 -39.63
N PRO A 107 -2.60 -16.48 -40.73
CA PRO A 107 -3.17 -15.37 -41.50
C PRO A 107 -4.49 -15.78 -42.16
N GLY A 108 -5.46 -14.88 -42.21
CA GLY A 108 -6.75 -15.12 -42.87
C GLY A 108 -7.98 -14.86 -41.98
N PRO A 109 -9.17 -15.33 -42.38
CA PRO A 109 -10.42 -15.12 -41.65
C PRO A 109 -10.52 -16.03 -40.43
N TRP A 110 -10.77 -15.43 -39.27
CA TRP A 110 -11.09 -16.09 -38.03
C TRP A 110 -12.54 -15.86 -37.66
N GLN A 111 -13.11 -16.79 -36.91
CA GLN A 111 -14.47 -16.68 -36.39
C GLN A 111 -14.50 -17.01 -34.91
N VAL A 112 -15.26 -16.26 -34.14
CA VAL A 112 -15.51 -16.56 -32.73
C VAL A 112 -16.93 -17.12 -32.56
N LEU A 113 -17.09 -18.12 -31.70
CA LEU A 113 -18.36 -18.74 -31.37
C LEU A 113 -18.60 -18.63 -29.86
N GLY A 114 -19.74 -18.10 -29.44
CA GLY A 114 -20.09 -17.96 -28.03
C GLY A 114 -21.28 -17.02 -27.81
N GLN A 115 -21.71 -16.87 -26.55
CA GLN A 115 -22.73 -15.88 -26.16
C GLN A 115 -22.08 -14.50 -25.97
N ILE A 116 -21.58 -13.98 -27.08
CA ILE A 116 -20.96 -12.67 -27.18
C ILE A 116 -22.09 -11.64 -27.24
N ARG A 117 -22.00 -10.58 -26.44
CA ARG A 117 -23.02 -9.54 -26.45
C ARG A 117 -22.89 -8.70 -27.73
N GLN A 118 -23.98 -8.06 -28.16
CA GLN A 118 -23.98 -7.23 -29.38
C GLN A 118 -23.11 -5.97 -29.26
N ASP A 119 -22.79 -5.55 -28.04
CA ASP A 119 -21.85 -4.48 -27.68
C ASP A 119 -20.42 -4.99 -27.44
N SER A 120 -20.19 -6.30 -27.45
CA SER A 120 -18.85 -6.87 -27.33
C SER A 120 -18.05 -6.55 -28.59
N ARG A 121 -16.90 -5.90 -28.43
CA ARG A 121 -15.95 -5.61 -29.51
C ARG A 121 -14.78 -6.59 -29.45
N VAL A 122 -14.29 -7.05 -30.61
CA VAL A 122 -12.99 -7.74 -30.67
C VAL A 122 -11.93 -6.69 -30.72
N MET A 123 -11.15 -6.65 -29.66
CA MET A 123 -9.93 -5.87 -29.64
C MET A 123 -8.75 -6.78 -29.98
N VAL A 124 -7.97 -6.37 -30.98
CA VAL A 124 -6.61 -6.87 -31.17
C VAL A 124 -5.70 -5.95 -30.36
N LEU A 125 -5.29 -6.41 -29.19
CA LEU A 125 -4.22 -5.78 -28.41
C LEU A 125 -2.89 -6.12 -29.13
N GLY A 126 -2.30 -5.11 -29.76
CA GLY A 126 -0.97 -5.15 -30.40
C GLY A 126 0.13 -4.88 -29.38
N ASP A 127 1.09 -4.02 -29.72
CA ASP A 127 2.11 -3.60 -28.77
C ASP A 127 1.57 -2.48 -27.89
N ILE A 128 1.11 -2.87 -26.68
CA ILE A 128 0.71 -1.91 -25.64
C ILE A 128 1.95 -1.26 -25.05
N GLU A 129 2.03 0.05 -25.22
CA GLU A 129 3.08 0.93 -24.71
C GLU A 129 2.51 1.89 -23.67
N LEU A 130 3.22 2.02 -22.55
CA LEU A 130 2.96 3.05 -21.55
C LEU A 130 3.89 4.24 -21.84
N GLN A 131 3.31 5.39 -22.13
CA GLN A 131 4.03 6.65 -22.27
C GLN A 131 3.78 7.46 -21.00
N VAL A 132 4.86 7.94 -20.37
CA VAL A 132 4.78 8.75 -19.14
C VAL A 132 5.62 9.98 -19.33
N ASP A 133 5.08 11.11 -18.90
CA ASP A 133 5.79 12.39 -18.90
C ASP A 133 7.07 12.33 -18.07
N PRO A 134 8.12 13.06 -18.47
CA PRO A 134 9.36 13.12 -17.71
C PRO A 134 9.12 13.83 -16.37
N LEU A 135 9.67 13.26 -15.31
CA LEU A 135 9.68 13.92 -14.01
C LEU A 135 10.65 15.12 -14.03
N PRO A 136 10.38 16.17 -13.24
CA PRO A 136 11.31 17.29 -13.09
C PRO A 136 12.68 16.82 -12.59
N PRO A 137 13.79 17.45 -13.04
CA PRO A 137 15.14 17.04 -12.65
C PRO A 137 15.47 17.34 -11.19
N LEU A 138 14.77 18.30 -10.57
CA LEU A 138 14.90 18.67 -9.17
C LEU A 138 13.53 18.67 -8.52
N ILE A 139 13.40 17.88 -7.47
CA ILE A 139 12.18 17.67 -6.71
C ILE A 139 12.53 17.65 -5.23
N PHE A 140 11.67 18.21 -4.38
CA PHE A 140 11.88 18.20 -2.94
C PHE A 140 11.08 17.10 -2.24
N ARG A 141 11.61 16.60 -1.13
CA ARG A 141 10.83 15.76 -0.22
C ARG A 141 9.60 16.52 0.26
N GLY A 142 8.45 15.85 0.30
CA GLY A 142 7.17 16.44 0.68
C GLY A 142 6.50 17.24 -0.42
N GLU A 143 7.13 17.36 -1.60
CA GLU A 143 6.54 18.00 -2.78
C GLU A 143 5.35 17.19 -3.31
N MET A 144 4.33 17.91 -3.77
CA MET A 144 3.20 17.38 -4.51
C MET A 144 3.54 17.44 -6.00
N LEU A 145 3.57 16.28 -6.65
CA LEU A 145 3.83 16.17 -8.08
C LEU A 145 2.58 15.69 -8.79
N LYS A 146 2.33 16.32 -9.94
CA LYS A 146 1.39 15.83 -10.93
C LYS A 146 2.13 15.01 -11.97
N ILE A 147 1.57 13.85 -12.31
CA ILE A 147 2.03 13.04 -13.43
C ILE A 147 0.90 12.75 -14.40
N GLN A 148 1.28 12.48 -15.63
CA GLN A 148 0.38 11.98 -16.66
C GLN A 148 1.01 10.77 -17.33
N GLY A 149 0.22 9.71 -17.44
CA GLY A 149 0.56 8.51 -18.18
C GLY A 149 -0.51 8.23 -19.23
N GLN A 150 -0.11 7.88 -20.44
CA GLN A 150 -1.00 7.45 -21.50
C GLN A 150 -0.67 6.03 -21.91
N VAL A 151 -1.70 5.19 -22.01
CA VAL A 151 -1.57 3.86 -22.57
C VAL A 151 -1.92 3.92 -24.06
N THR A 152 -0.99 3.49 -24.88
CA THR A 152 -1.13 3.47 -26.35
C THR A 152 -1.04 2.04 -26.86
N ASN A 153 -1.73 1.76 -27.96
CA ASN A 153 -1.67 0.51 -28.71
C ASN A 153 -1.25 0.86 -30.13
N ASP A 154 -0.08 0.38 -30.55
CA ASP A 154 0.54 0.72 -31.84
C ASP A 154 0.62 2.25 -32.08
N GLY A 155 0.93 3.01 -31.02
CA GLY A 155 1.07 4.46 -31.06
C GLY A 155 -0.24 5.25 -31.11
N GLN A 156 -1.40 4.59 -31.06
CA GLN A 156 -2.72 5.24 -30.91
C GLN A 156 -3.21 5.14 -29.47
N PRO A 157 -3.85 6.20 -28.91
CA PRO A 157 -4.49 6.12 -27.60
C PRO A 157 -5.49 4.98 -27.53
N VAL A 158 -5.49 4.27 -26.41
CA VAL A 158 -6.39 3.13 -26.17
C VAL A 158 -7.78 3.66 -25.76
N ASP A 159 -8.63 3.98 -26.73
CA ASP A 159 -10.00 4.51 -26.51
C ASP A 159 -11.03 3.38 -26.39
N ILE A 160 -11.04 2.69 -25.26
CA ILE A 160 -11.94 1.55 -25.03
C ILE A 160 -12.48 1.56 -23.61
N GLY A 161 -13.78 1.82 -23.49
CA GLY A 161 -14.47 1.95 -22.20
C GLY A 161 -14.31 0.76 -21.24
N TYR A 162 -13.94 -0.44 -21.70
CA TYR A 162 -13.85 -1.64 -20.84
C TYR A 162 -12.44 -2.10 -20.47
N PHE A 163 -11.38 -1.65 -21.17
CA PHE A 163 -9.99 -1.84 -20.71
C PHE A 163 -9.61 -0.76 -19.69
N ARG A 164 -10.21 0.44 -19.83
CA ARG A 164 -10.07 1.54 -18.87
C ARG A 164 -10.52 1.20 -17.45
N ASP A 165 -11.62 0.46 -17.33
CA ASP A 165 -12.17 0.06 -16.01
C ASP A 165 -11.25 -0.93 -15.25
N VAL A 166 -10.30 -1.58 -15.93
CA VAL A 166 -9.44 -2.63 -15.37
C VAL A 166 -7.96 -2.29 -15.35
N VAL A 167 -7.57 -1.12 -15.87
CA VAL A 167 -6.18 -0.67 -15.88
C VAL A 167 -5.97 0.29 -14.73
N THR A 168 -5.02 -0.06 -13.87
CA THR A 168 -4.49 0.85 -12.85
C THR A 168 -3.04 1.18 -13.22
N LEU A 169 -2.70 2.47 -13.22
CA LEU A 169 -1.33 2.94 -13.32
C LEU A 169 -0.72 3.03 -11.92
N TYR A 170 0.35 2.28 -11.69
CA TYR A 170 1.12 2.30 -10.46
C TYR A 170 2.40 3.13 -10.62
N VAL A 171 2.73 3.87 -9.57
CA VAL A 171 3.94 4.69 -9.49
C VAL A 171 4.78 4.24 -8.32
N GLU A 172 5.97 3.75 -8.62
CA GLU A 172 6.95 3.29 -7.65
C GLU A 172 8.27 4.04 -7.78
N PHE A 173 8.95 4.23 -6.65
CA PHE A 173 10.30 4.75 -6.59
C PHE A 173 11.19 3.69 -5.94
N VAL A 174 12.19 3.21 -6.68
CA VAL A 174 13.13 2.18 -6.22
C VAL A 174 14.44 2.86 -5.84
N SER A 175 14.94 2.61 -4.63
CA SER A 175 16.24 3.15 -4.22
C SER A 175 17.34 2.55 -5.10
N THR A 176 18.26 3.39 -5.59
CA THR A 176 19.46 2.91 -6.30
C THR A 176 20.45 2.23 -5.35
N ASN A 177 20.20 2.26 -4.03
CA ASN A 177 21.09 1.76 -2.98
C ASN A 177 22.50 2.35 -3.05
N ASN A 178 22.59 3.61 -3.45
CA ASN A 178 23.83 4.38 -3.42
C ASN A 178 24.12 4.88 -1.99
N ASP A 179 25.29 4.57 -1.45
CA ASP A 179 25.70 4.86 -0.06
C ASP A 179 25.99 6.33 0.22
N GLN A 180 26.06 7.15 -0.83
CA GLN A 180 26.26 8.61 -0.74
C GLN A 180 24.97 9.36 -0.36
N TYR A 181 23.82 8.71 -0.47
CA TYR A 181 22.51 9.33 -0.25
C TYR A 181 21.78 8.75 0.97
N ALA A 182 20.89 9.54 1.54
CA ALA A 182 20.16 9.18 2.77
C ALA A 182 19.19 7.99 2.60
N ASN A 183 18.85 7.62 1.37
CA ASN A 183 17.99 6.49 1.04
C ASN A 183 18.77 5.17 0.83
N PHE A 184 20.04 5.10 1.23
CA PHE A 184 20.80 3.84 1.22
C PHE A 184 20.11 2.77 2.09
N GLY A 185 19.86 1.60 1.51
CA GLY A 185 19.14 0.51 2.18
C GLY A 185 17.63 0.70 2.25
N ALA A 186 17.09 1.76 1.64
CA ALA A 186 15.65 1.91 1.46
C ALA A 186 15.15 0.91 0.39
N GLY A 187 13.97 0.34 0.61
CA GLY A 187 13.28 -0.50 -0.38
C GLY A 187 12.48 0.31 -1.39
N THR A 188 11.63 -0.37 -2.16
CA THR A 188 10.65 0.27 -3.05
C THR A 188 9.61 1.06 -2.26
N GLN A 189 9.32 2.28 -2.73
CA GLN A 189 8.21 3.10 -2.23
C GLN A 189 7.11 3.11 -3.29
N SER A 190 5.94 2.56 -2.96
CA SER A 190 4.73 2.75 -3.77
C SER A 190 4.07 4.05 -3.34
N VAL A 191 3.90 4.97 -4.29
CA VAL A 191 3.54 6.36 -4.00
C VAL A 191 2.13 6.68 -4.46
N ALA A 192 1.68 6.08 -5.57
CA ALA A 192 0.37 6.34 -6.11
C ALA A 192 -0.17 5.22 -7.02
N GLU A 193 -1.50 5.18 -7.10
CA GLU A 193 -2.28 4.32 -7.99
C GLU A 193 -3.34 5.19 -8.69
N PHE A 194 -3.39 5.18 -10.01
CA PHE A 194 -4.29 6.03 -10.79
C PHE A 194 -5.21 5.22 -11.70
N LYS A 195 -6.44 5.71 -11.84
CA LYS A 195 -7.50 5.15 -12.69
C LYS A 195 -8.10 6.27 -13.53
N ASP A 196 -8.50 5.93 -14.75
CA ASP A 196 -9.13 6.84 -15.72
C ASP A 196 -10.67 6.82 -15.55
N ASP A 197 -11.15 7.22 -14.37
CA ASP A 197 -12.57 7.19 -13.99
C ASP A 197 -13.16 8.57 -13.64
N GLY A 198 -12.37 9.63 -13.79
CA GLY A 198 -12.71 11.02 -13.49
C GLY A 198 -12.91 11.29 -12.00
N ARG A 199 -12.40 10.42 -11.12
CA ARG A 199 -12.41 10.62 -9.67
C ARG A 199 -11.03 11.04 -9.18
N GLU A 200 -10.99 11.52 -7.94
CA GLU A 200 -9.77 11.96 -7.27
C GLU A 200 -9.03 13.05 -8.07
N PHE A 201 -7.87 12.71 -8.63
CA PHE A 201 -6.98 13.64 -9.35
C PHE A 201 -7.03 13.45 -10.87
N ASP A 202 -7.95 12.62 -11.36
CA ASP A 202 -8.17 12.43 -12.79
C ASP A 202 -8.99 13.60 -13.37
N GLU A 203 -8.45 14.29 -14.37
CA GLU A 203 -9.04 15.51 -14.92
C GLU A 203 -10.28 15.23 -15.76
N ARG A 204 -10.30 14.09 -16.47
CA ARG A 204 -11.37 13.74 -17.38
C ARG A 204 -11.59 12.24 -17.34
N PRO A 205 -12.81 11.79 -17.00
CA PRO A 205 -13.10 10.37 -17.05
C PRO A 205 -13.00 9.86 -18.48
N LEU A 206 -12.41 8.68 -18.62
CA LEU A 206 -12.43 7.89 -19.84
C LEU A 206 -11.83 8.65 -21.02
N ASP A 207 -10.66 9.29 -20.84
CA ASP A 207 -9.90 9.94 -21.91
C ASP A 207 -8.57 9.24 -22.25
N GLY A 208 -8.21 8.19 -21.49
CA GLY A 208 -7.06 7.33 -21.71
C GLY A 208 -5.76 7.94 -21.20
N ILE A 209 -5.86 9.07 -20.52
CA ILE A 209 -4.76 9.79 -19.87
C ILE A 209 -4.95 9.66 -18.37
N PHE A 210 -4.16 8.78 -17.76
CA PHE A 210 -4.11 8.61 -16.32
C PHE A 210 -3.43 9.84 -15.73
N THR A 211 -4.24 10.75 -15.19
CA THR A 211 -3.74 11.94 -14.48
C THR A 211 -3.81 11.72 -12.99
N GLY A 212 -2.77 12.14 -12.29
CA GLY A 212 -2.66 11.89 -10.87
C GLY A 212 -1.74 12.85 -10.16
N GLU A 213 -2.07 13.17 -8.91
CA GLU A 213 -1.20 13.94 -8.02
C GLU A 213 -0.83 13.11 -6.79
N PHE A 214 0.43 13.20 -6.38
CA PHE A 214 0.92 12.47 -5.21
C PHE A 214 1.98 13.24 -4.44
N ARG A 215 2.14 12.89 -3.16
CA ARG A 215 3.15 13.48 -2.28
C ARG A 215 4.34 12.57 -2.12
N LEU A 216 5.54 13.14 -2.18
CA LEU A 216 6.79 12.44 -1.91
C LEU A 216 7.10 12.38 -0.40
N ASN A 217 6.42 11.48 0.32
CA ASN A 217 6.53 11.36 1.79
C ASN A 217 7.60 10.36 2.27
N PHE A 218 8.66 10.15 1.49
CA PHE A 218 9.74 9.21 1.78
C PHE A 218 11.12 9.91 1.78
N PRO A 219 12.20 9.26 2.25
CA PRO A 219 13.49 9.91 2.42
C PRO A 219 14.06 10.53 1.14
N ALA A 220 14.76 11.66 1.28
CA ALA A 220 15.54 12.27 0.21
C ALA A 220 16.68 11.33 -0.24
N GLY A 221 17.09 11.46 -1.50
CA GLY A 221 18.15 10.65 -2.10
C GLY A 221 17.94 10.37 -3.57
N GLU A 222 18.70 9.41 -4.10
CA GLU A 222 18.66 9.02 -5.51
C GLU A 222 17.68 7.85 -5.71
N TRP A 223 16.63 8.09 -6.49
CA TRP A 223 15.55 7.14 -6.71
C TRP A 223 15.36 6.88 -8.20
N GLN A 224 15.11 5.62 -8.56
CA GLN A 224 14.71 5.20 -9.89
C GLN A 224 13.17 5.15 -9.97
N PRO A 225 12.53 6.03 -10.75
CA PRO A 225 11.09 5.99 -10.94
C PRO A 225 10.71 4.82 -11.86
N GLU A 226 9.77 4.01 -11.39
CA GLU A 226 9.16 2.92 -12.15
C GLU A 226 7.66 3.15 -12.25
N PHE A 227 7.15 3.15 -13.48
CA PHE A 227 5.73 3.24 -13.76
C PHE A 227 5.29 1.92 -14.35
N TYR A 228 4.19 1.35 -13.87
CA TYR A 228 3.65 0.16 -14.50
C TYR A 228 2.15 0.14 -14.52
N ILE A 229 1.62 -0.45 -15.58
CA ILE A 229 0.22 -0.84 -15.65
C ILE A 229 0.11 -2.32 -15.34
N GLU A 230 -0.86 -2.68 -14.51
CA GLU A 230 -1.23 -4.06 -14.26
C GLU A 230 -2.69 -4.27 -14.68
N THR A 231 -2.88 -5.28 -15.49
CA THR A 231 -4.18 -5.88 -15.80
C THR A 231 -4.06 -7.37 -15.49
N PRO A 232 -5.16 -8.13 -15.44
CA PRO A 232 -5.10 -9.58 -15.20
C PRO A 232 -4.20 -10.38 -16.17
N ILE A 233 -3.77 -9.75 -17.27
CA ILE A 233 -3.17 -10.40 -18.44
C ILE A 233 -1.86 -9.74 -18.89
N LEU A 234 -1.61 -8.51 -18.44
CA LEU A 234 -0.50 -7.69 -18.93
C LEU A 234 0.04 -6.85 -17.79
N LYS A 235 1.34 -6.98 -17.56
CA LYS A 235 2.13 -6.03 -16.80
C LYS A 235 3.10 -5.34 -17.76
N ARG A 236 2.97 -4.03 -17.93
CA ARG A 236 3.96 -3.22 -18.66
C ARG A 236 4.61 -2.28 -17.68
N ARG A 237 5.94 -2.31 -17.64
CA ARG A 237 6.74 -1.47 -16.77
C ARG A 237 7.68 -0.59 -17.59
N VAL A 238 7.73 0.67 -17.21
CA VAL A 238 8.61 1.71 -17.76
C VAL A 238 9.50 2.17 -16.62
N VAL A 239 10.80 1.93 -16.79
CA VAL A 239 11.83 2.41 -15.86
C VAL A 239 12.39 3.70 -16.46
N LYS A 240 12.31 4.81 -15.72
CA LYS A 240 12.90 6.10 -16.10
C LYS A 240 14.25 6.27 -15.43
N ASP A 241 15.13 7.11 -15.97
CA ASP A 241 16.45 7.38 -15.39
C ASP A 241 16.36 7.82 -13.91
N PRO A 242 17.40 7.53 -13.09
CA PRO A 242 17.45 7.97 -11.70
C PRO A 242 17.30 9.48 -11.58
N ILE A 243 16.53 9.90 -10.58
CA ILE A 243 16.35 11.30 -10.21
C ILE A 243 16.74 11.52 -8.74
N ILE A 244 17.12 12.75 -8.42
CA ILE A 244 17.48 13.14 -7.06
C ILE A 244 16.29 13.85 -6.42
N ILE A 245 15.78 13.26 -5.35
CA ILE A 245 14.84 13.92 -4.44
C ILE A 245 15.67 14.62 -3.38
N ALA A 246 15.70 15.94 -3.42
CA ALA A 246 16.44 16.77 -2.48
C ALA A 246 15.66 16.98 -1.17
N GLU A 247 16.37 17.28 -0.09
CA GLU A 247 15.72 17.85 1.09
C GLU A 247 15.17 19.25 0.76
N PRO A 248 14.06 19.67 1.40
CA PRO A 248 13.56 21.03 1.21
C PRO A 248 14.64 22.06 1.56
N PRO A 249 14.82 23.13 0.76
CA PRO A 249 15.89 24.12 0.90
C PRO A 249 15.60 25.13 2.02
N PHE A 250 15.12 24.64 3.16
CA PHE A 250 14.68 25.43 4.30
C PHE A 250 15.34 24.93 5.58
N SER A 251 15.86 25.86 6.37
CA SER A 251 16.37 25.57 7.72
C SER A 251 15.62 26.37 8.77
N PHE A 252 15.52 25.81 9.98
CA PHE A 252 14.70 26.34 11.05
C PHE A 252 15.56 26.66 12.27
N GLU A 253 15.40 27.85 12.82
CA GLU A 253 16.09 28.33 14.02
C GLU A 253 15.05 28.93 14.99
N LEU A 254 14.90 28.32 16.16
CA LEU A 254 13.94 28.75 17.17
C LEU A 254 14.64 29.57 18.25
N MET A 255 14.11 30.77 18.50
CA MET A 255 14.45 31.58 19.67
C MET A 255 13.28 31.51 20.66
N LEU A 256 13.53 30.91 21.82
CA LEU A 256 12.55 30.87 22.90
C LEU A 256 12.39 32.28 23.51
N ALA A 257 11.20 32.52 24.04
CA ALA A 257 10.82 33.79 24.62
C ALA A 257 11.44 33.87 26.02
N GLY A 258 11.95 35.04 26.41
CA GLY A 258 12.36 35.27 27.78
C GLY A 258 11.17 35.29 28.75
N GLN A 259 11.44 35.48 30.05
CA GLN A 259 10.39 35.57 31.07
C GLN A 259 9.44 36.77 30.90
N GLU A 260 9.87 37.79 30.15
CA GLU A 260 9.09 39.02 29.89
C GLU A 260 8.55 39.07 28.45
N ASP A 261 8.86 38.07 27.61
CA ASP A 261 8.45 38.03 26.21
C ASP A 261 7.22 37.15 26.02
N PHE A 262 6.28 37.64 25.21
CA PHE A 262 5.00 36.95 24.95
C PHE A 262 5.05 35.98 23.77
N GLU A 263 6.14 35.98 22.99
CA GLU A 263 6.21 35.24 21.72
C GLU A 263 7.60 34.60 21.54
N HIS A 264 7.62 33.31 21.21
CA HIS A 264 8.76 32.64 20.61
C HIS A 264 8.90 33.08 19.15
N GLN A 265 10.13 33.06 18.64
CA GLN A 265 10.41 33.44 17.26
C GLN A 265 11.03 32.27 16.50
N LEU A 266 10.30 31.74 15.53
CA LEU A 266 10.82 30.74 14.60
C LEU A 266 11.32 31.45 13.33
N THR A 267 12.62 31.38 13.10
CA THR A 267 13.25 31.89 11.87
C THR A 267 13.41 30.75 10.87
N ILE A 268 12.81 30.92 9.70
CA ILE A 268 12.92 30.00 8.57
C ILE A 268 13.89 30.62 7.57
N ARG A 269 15.04 30.00 7.32
CA ARG A 269 16.02 30.48 6.33
C ARG A 269 15.85 29.73 5.01
N LEU A 270 15.99 30.44 3.90
CA LEU A 270 15.81 29.95 2.55
C LEU A 270 17.16 29.90 1.83
N GLU A 271 17.39 28.86 1.04
CA GLU A 271 18.60 28.74 0.21
C GLU A 271 18.37 29.29 -1.20
N SER A 272 18.93 30.47 -1.48
CA SER A 272 18.74 31.18 -2.75
C SER A 272 19.39 30.51 -3.97
N GLU A 273 20.26 29.52 -3.76
CA GLU A 273 20.84 28.73 -4.84
C GLU A 273 19.83 27.75 -5.45
N VAL A 274 18.73 27.48 -4.74
CA VAL A 274 17.76 26.43 -5.10
C VAL A 274 16.38 27.02 -5.38
N VAL A 275 15.95 28.02 -4.60
CA VAL A 275 14.63 28.66 -4.71
C VAL A 275 14.72 30.18 -4.84
N LYS A 276 13.74 30.79 -5.48
CA LYS A 276 13.61 32.25 -5.61
C LYS A 276 12.93 32.83 -4.37
N PRO A 277 13.66 33.50 -3.44
CA PRO A 277 13.11 33.87 -2.13
C PRO A 277 11.85 34.75 -2.20
N GLU A 278 11.75 35.62 -3.20
CA GLU A 278 10.64 36.53 -3.44
C GLU A 278 9.32 35.83 -3.78
N THR A 279 9.38 34.61 -4.30
CA THR A 279 8.20 33.82 -4.67
C THR A 279 7.74 32.88 -3.54
N VAL A 280 8.60 32.64 -2.54
CA VAL A 280 8.35 31.63 -1.51
C VAL A 280 7.37 32.13 -0.46
N ILE A 281 6.23 31.47 -0.38
CA ILE A 281 5.16 31.66 0.59
C ILE A 281 5.10 30.44 1.50
N PHE A 282 4.97 30.67 2.81
CA PHE A 282 4.67 29.60 3.76
C PHE A 282 3.25 29.75 4.29
N GLN A 283 2.51 28.66 4.34
CA GLN A 283 1.21 28.57 4.98
C GLN A 283 1.21 27.39 5.94
N GLY A 284 0.51 27.52 7.06
CA GLY A 284 0.53 26.46 8.04
C GLY A 284 -0.38 26.71 9.23
N LYS A 285 -0.28 25.81 10.19
CA LYS A 285 -0.93 25.93 11.49
C LYS A 285 0.04 25.63 12.62
N ILE A 286 -0.15 26.34 13.72
CA ILE A 286 0.54 26.11 14.99
C ILE A 286 -0.45 25.43 15.92
N LEU A 287 -0.08 24.28 16.46
CA LEU A 287 -0.78 23.62 17.56
C LEU A 287 -0.06 23.95 18.86
N TYR A 288 -0.80 24.58 19.79
CA TYR A 288 -0.30 25.00 21.08
C TYR A 288 -0.49 23.92 22.17
N PRO A 289 0.24 24.01 23.30
CA PRO A 289 0.12 23.04 24.41
C PRO A 289 -1.29 22.92 25.00
N ASN A 290 -2.09 23.98 24.91
CA ASN A 290 -3.49 24.02 25.38
C ASN A 290 -4.48 23.39 24.38
N GLY A 291 -4.01 22.91 23.22
CA GLY A 291 -4.83 22.36 22.13
C GLY A 291 -5.40 23.41 21.18
N GLU A 292 -5.09 24.70 21.36
CA GLU A 292 -5.47 25.75 20.42
C GLU A 292 -4.70 25.61 19.10
N GLU A 293 -5.39 25.83 17.98
CA GLU A 293 -4.78 25.89 16.66
C GLU A 293 -4.79 27.33 16.12
N GLN A 294 -3.65 27.83 15.65
CA GLN A 294 -3.54 29.14 14.99
C GLN A 294 -2.99 28.99 13.58
N MET A 295 -3.79 29.39 12.59
CA MET A 295 -3.37 29.46 11.19
C MET A 295 -2.44 30.65 10.97
N PHE A 296 -1.45 30.51 10.08
CA PHE A 296 -0.57 31.61 9.68
C PHE A 296 -0.26 31.58 8.18
N THR A 297 0.21 32.72 7.67
CA THR A 297 0.73 32.85 6.31
C THR A 297 1.90 33.82 6.32
N LEU A 298 3.02 33.42 5.74
CA LEU A 298 4.22 34.23 5.54
C LEU A 298 4.38 34.46 4.04
N ASN A 299 4.22 35.69 3.60
CA ASN A 299 4.23 36.04 2.17
C ASN A 299 5.65 36.00 1.57
N GLY A 300 5.70 36.00 0.23
CA GLY A 300 6.92 36.19 -0.53
C GLY A 300 7.54 37.58 -0.29
N GLU A 301 8.83 37.60 0.02
CA GLU A 301 9.65 38.80 0.22
C GLU A 301 11.05 38.56 -0.35
N GLU A 302 11.73 39.61 -0.84
CA GLU A 302 13.14 39.59 -1.25
C GLU A 302 14.09 39.48 -0.04
N ARG A 303 13.83 38.52 0.85
CA ARG A 303 14.63 38.22 2.04
C ARG A 303 14.92 36.73 2.08
N LEU A 304 16.12 36.38 2.52
CA LEU A 304 16.57 35.00 2.70
C LEU A 304 16.01 34.33 3.96
N TYR A 305 15.13 35.02 4.69
CA TYR A 305 14.50 34.47 5.89
C TYR A 305 13.05 34.92 6.02
N ARG A 306 12.28 34.15 6.80
CA ARG A 306 10.95 34.50 7.30
C ARG A 306 10.94 34.32 8.81
N GLN A 307 10.16 35.14 9.50
CA GLN A 307 10.00 35.05 10.95
C GLN A 307 8.53 34.77 11.26
N LEU A 308 8.30 33.74 12.07
CA LEU A 308 7.00 33.38 12.60
C LEU A 308 7.00 33.63 14.11
N ALA A 309 6.11 34.51 14.55
CA ALA A 309 5.85 34.73 15.96
C ALA A 309 4.88 33.66 16.49
N ILE A 310 5.26 33.00 17.57
CA ILE A 310 4.51 31.91 18.20
C ILE A 310 4.23 32.32 19.64
N LYS A 311 2.96 32.53 20.02
CA LYS A 311 2.58 32.86 21.40
C LYS A 311 3.18 31.88 22.41
N ASN A 312 3.73 32.43 23.48
CA ASN A 312 4.26 31.68 24.60
C ASN A 312 3.13 31.36 25.60
N TYR A 313 2.72 30.10 25.66
CA TYR A 313 1.77 29.54 26.64
C TYR A 313 2.48 28.84 27.82
N ASP A 314 3.68 29.30 28.16
CA ASP A 314 4.59 28.74 29.17
C ASP A 314 5.17 27.37 28.77
N TRP A 315 4.59 26.27 29.24
CA TRP A 315 5.19 24.95 29.17
C TRP A 315 4.31 23.97 28.37
N GLY A 316 4.96 22.97 27.79
CA GLY A 316 4.33 21.90 27.03
C GLY A 316 4.82 21.83 25.59
N ARG A 317 4.09 21.08 24.76
CA ARG A 317 4.49 20.74 23.39
C ARG A 317 3.82 21.65 22.37
N TYR A 318 4.63 22.19 21.49
CA TYR A 318 4.23 22.98 20.34
C TYR A 318 4.51 22.18 19.07
N SER A 319 3.61 22.25 18.10
CA SER A 319 3.80 21.66 16.77
C SER A 319 3.49 22.69 15.71
N VAL A 320 4.39 22.88 14.74
CA VAL A 320 4.21 23.79 13.62
C VAL A 320 4.16 22.97 12.35
N GLU A 321 3.00 22.93 11.71
CA GLU A 321 2.82 22.33 10.39
C GLU A 321 3.02 23.40 9.32
N LEU A 322 3.89 23.14 8.33
CA LEU A 322 4.20 24.11 7.28
C LEU A 322 4.07 23.49 5.88
N SER A 323 3.47 24.26 4.98
CA SER A 323 3.49 24.06 3.54
C SER A 323 4.18 25.25 2.88
N ALA A 324 5.15 24.96 2.03
CA ALA A 324 5.89 25.92 1.23
C ALA A 324 5.39 25.90 -0.21
N PHE A 325 5.21 27.08 -0.77
CA PHE A 325 4.83 27.32 -2.16
C PHE A 325 5.82 28.30 -2.76
N GLY A 326 6.22 28.13 -4.01
CA GLY A 326 7.09 29.10 -4.67
C GLY A 326 7.68 28.57 -5.96
N GLU A 327 8.66 29.28 -6.50
CA GLU A 327 9.41 28.89 -7.69
C GLU A 327 10.84 28.50 -7.33
N ASN A 328 11.35 27.46 -8.00
CA ASN A 328 12.77 27.15 -7.98
C ASN A 328 13.57 28.09 -8.91
N ILE A 329 14.90 28.03 -8.84
CA ILE A 329 15.78 28.84 -9.72
C ILE A 329 15.58 28.56 -11.22
N ASN A 330 15.02 27.40 -11.58
CA ASN A 330 14.72 27.02 -12.95
C ASN A 330 13.36 27.54 -13.44
N GLY A 331 12.63 28.30 -12.60
CA GLY A 331 11.32 28.88 -12.92
C GLY A 331 10.16 27.89 -12.84
N ARG A 332 10.36 26.72 -12.21
CA ARG A 332 9.29 25.75 -11.96
C ARG A 332 8.64 26.04 -10.62
N GLU A 333 7.32 26.15 -10.61
CA GLU A 333 6.52 26.22 -9.39
C GLU A 333 6.55 24.88 -8.63
N PHE A 334 6.54 24.94 -7.31
CA PHE A 334 6.45 23.78 -6.43
C PHE A 334 5.53 24.06 -5.24
N MET A 335 4.91 22.99 -4.76
CA MET A 335 4.14 22.96 -3.51
C MET A 335 4.68 21.81 -2.67
N ALA A 336 5.25 22.09 -1.50
CA ALA A 336 5.81 21.08 -0.62
C ALA A 336 5.25 21.19 0.79
N ARG A 337 4.83 20.05 1.36
CA ARG A 337 4.53 19.96 2.79
C ARG A 337 5.79 19.52 3.52
N LEU A 338 6.26 20.38 4.41
CA LEU A 338 7.46 20.14 5.20
C LEU A 338 7.15 19.22 6.38
N PRO A 339 8.14 18.51 6.94
CA PRO A 339 7.98 17.80 8.20
C PRO A 339 7.56 18.75 9.33
N ASP A 340 6.72 18.27 10.24
CA ASP A 340 6.22 19.08 11.35
C ASP A 340 7.37 19.49 12.28
N TYR A 341 7.49 20.78 12.55
CA TYR A 341 8.50 21.32 13.46
C TYR A 341 7.96 21.29 14.89
N ASN A 342 8.47 20.35 15.68
CA ASN A 342 8.01 20.12 17.05
C ASN A 342 9.06 20.61 18.06
N PHE A 343 8.62 21.35 19.08
CA PHE A 343 9.46 21.73 20.21
C PHE A 343 8.68 21.63 21.52
N GLU A 344 9.39 21.40 22.62
CA GLU A 344 8.80 21.22 23.94
C GLU A 344 9.48 22.14 24.95
N ILE A 345 8.68 22.79 25.78
CA ILE A 345 9.15 23.65 26.87
C ILE A 345 8.87 22.91 28.18
N GLU A 346 9.92 22.63 28.93
CA GLU A 346 9.81 21.95 30.21
C GLU A 346 9.06 22.81 31.23
N ARG A 347 8.28 22.15 32.10
CA ARG A 347 7.63 22.85 33.20
C ARG A 347 8.70 23.42 34.15
N PRO A 348 8.62 24.70 34.54
CA PRO A 348 9.48 25.24 35.58
C PRO A 348 9.37 24.38 36.85
N ILE A 349 10.50 23.91 37.36
CA ILE A 349 10.53 23.22 38.65
C ILE A 349 10.22 24.28 39.70
N GLU A 350 9.01 24.27 40.25
CA GLU A 350 8.71 25.03 41.45
C GLU A 350 9.65 24.52 42.55
N LYS A 351 10.58 25.37 42.98
CA LYS A 351 11.33 25.13 44.21
C LYS A 351 10.30 25.11 45.33
N VAL A 352 9.92 23.91 45.76
CA VAL A 352 9.16 23.72 46.99
C VAL A 352 9.93 24.47 48.08
N PRO A 353 9.32 25.48 48.74
CA PRO A 353 9.98 26.13 49.86
C PRO A 353 10.44 25.05 50.82
N GLU A 354 11.71 25.08 51.25
CA GLU A 354 12.13 24.26 52.38
C GLU A 354 11.15 24.60 53.51
N LEU A 355 10.29 23.63 53.86
CA LEU A 355 9.39 23.75 54.99
C LEU A 355 10.27 24.24 56.15
N PRO A 356 9.93 25.34 56.84
CA PRO A 356 10.66 25.72 58.04
C PRO A 356 10.69 24.47 58.90
N GLU A 357 11.89 24.07 59.31
CA GLU A 357 12.11 22.88 60.11
C GLU A 357 11.19 23.01 61.31
N SER A 358 10.04 22.34 61.27
CA SER A 358 9.08 22.37 62.37
C SER A 358 9.89 22.01 63.59
N GLU A 359 9.89 22.88 64.62
CA GLU A 359 10.43 22.54 65.93
C GLU A 359 9.69 21.29 66.38
N ARG A 360 10.26 20.12 66.07
CA ARG A 360 9.72 18.84 66.48
C ARG A 360 9.79 18.88 68.01
N PRO A 361 8.68 18.67 68.75
CA PRO A 361 8.79 18.42 70.17
C PRO A 361 9.75 17.26 70.32
N THR A 362 10.82 17.48 71.07
CA THR A 362 12.01 16.63 71.21
C THR A 362 11.62 15.17 71.08
N GLN A 363 11.72 14.64 69.85
CA GLN A 363 11.41 13.25 69.59
C GLN A 363 12.48 12.49 70.35
N ARG A 364 12.03 11.68 71.32
CA ARG A 364 12.84 10.64 71.93
C ARG A 364 13.66 10.01 70.82
N VAL A 365 14.98 9.98 71.02
CA VAL A 365 15.91 9.24 70.18
C VAL A 365 15.41 7.79 70.15
N VAL A 366 14.61 7.47 69.14
CA VAL A 366 14.39 6.10 68.72
C VAL A 366 15.60 5.82 67.86
N THR A 367 16.54 5.09 68.45
CA THR A 367 17.68 4.52 67.77
C THR A 367 17.18 3.91 66.44
N PRO A 368 17.79 4.24 65.29
CA PRO A 368 17.47 3.56 64.05
C PRO A 368 17.59 2.05 64.26
N PRO A 369 16.69 1.21 63.71
CA PRO A 369 16.97 -0.21 63.64
C PRO A 369 18.30 -0.37 62.88
N GLU A 370 19.21 -1.12 63.48
CA GLU A 370 20.51 -1.46 62.90
C GLU A 370 20.29 -1.96 61.46
N PRO A 371 21.02 -1.44 60.46
CA PRO A 371 20.87 -1.91 59.09
C PRO A 371 21.15 -3.41 59.10
N GLU A 372 20.19 -4.20 58.62
CA GLU A 372 20.42 -5.64 58.43
C GLU A 372 21.71 -5.79 57.60
N PRO A 373 22.68 -6.60 58.07
CA PRO A 373 23.96 -6.70 57.39
C PRO A 373 23.73 -7.28 56.00
N GLY A 374 23.71 -6.42 54.99
CA GLY A 374 23.76 -6.82 53.60
C GLY A 374 24.98 -7.71 53.43
N LEU A 375 24.77 -8.94 52.96
CA LEU A 375 25.85 -9.90 52.74
C LEU A 375 26.96 -9.20 51.95
N SER A 376 28.15 -9.17 52.53
CA SER A 376 29.29 -8.52 51.89
C SER A 376 29.48 -9.07 50.48
N THR A 377 29.96 -8.26 49.55
CA THR A 377 30.20 -8.71 48.16
C THR A 377 31.06 -9.99 48.12
N GLY A 378 31.95 -10.16 49.09
CA GLY A 378 32.71 -11.41 49.29
C GLY A 378 31.86 -12.62 49.70
N ALA A 379 30.84 -12.45 50.56
CA ALA A 379 29.90 -13.51 50.92
C ALA A 379 29.01 -13.92 49.74
N ILE A 380 28.58 -12.97 48.91
CA ILE A 380 27.79 -13.25 47.70
C ILE A 380 28.64 -14.05 46.70
N VAL A 381 29.89 -13.62 46.45
CA VAL A 381 30.82 -14.36 45.58
C VAL A 381 31.11 -15.75 46.14
N ALA A 382 31.29 -15.90 47.46
CA ALA A 382 31.49 -17.20 48.08
C ALA A 382 30.29 -18.14 47.88
N ILE A 383 29.06 -17.64 48.01
CA ILE A 383 27.84 -18.44 47.78
C ILE A 383 27.77 -18.91 46.31
N VAL A 384 28.10 -18.04 45.35
CA VAL A 384 28.10 -18.40 43.92
C VAL A 384 29.17 -19.45 43.61
N VAL A 385 30.38 -19.30 44.15
CA VAL A 385 31.47 -20.27 43.96
C VAL A 385 31.12 -21.62 44.59
N VAL A 386 30.58 -21.63 45.80
CA VAL A 386 30.14 -22.86 46.48
C VAL A 386 28.99 -23.51 45.72
N GLY A 387 28.02 -22.72 45.24
CA GLY A 387 26.90 -23.22 44.43
C GLY A 387 27.36 -23.91 43.15
N ASN A 388 28.30 -23.29 42.41
CA ASN A 388 28.83 -23.89 41.19
C ASN A 388 29.67 -25.15 41.45
N LEU A 389 30.43 -25.20 42.55
CA LEU A 389 31.14 -26.42 42.96
C LEU A 389 30.17 -27.56 43.32
N LEU A 390 29.03 -27.23 43.94
CA LEU A 390 28.01 -28.20 44.31
C LEU A 390 27.31 -28.76 43.07
N ILE A 391 27.02 -27.93 42.08
CA ILE A 391 26.48 -28.37 40.78
C ILE A 391 27.47 -29.29 40.06
N LEU A 392 28.77 -28.95 40.04
CA LEU A 392 29.79 -29.82 39.47
C LEU A 392 29.91 -31.16 40.21
N LEU A 393 29.80 -31.15 41.54
CA LEU A 393 29.85 -32.36 42.35
C LEU A 393 28.62 -33.24 42.11
N LEU A 394 27.43 -32.65 42.02
CA LEU A 394 26.20 -33.36 41.66
C LEU A 394 26.25 -33.93 40.24
N GLY A 395 26.76 -33.15 39.27
CA GLY A 395 26.98 -33.62 37.90
C GLY A 395 27.96 -34.79 37.85
N TRP A 396 29.06 -34.71 38.60
CA TRP A 396 30.01 -35.81 38.73
C TRP A 396 29.40 -37.05 39.41
N LEU A 397 28.59 -36.86 40.45
CA LEU A 397 27.88 -37.95 41.13
C LEU A 397 26.89 -38.63 40.18
N ALA A 398 26.14 -37.84 39.41
CA ALA A 398 25.17 -38.32 38.43
C ALA A 398 25.88 -39.13 37.33
N VAL A 399 26.98 -38.63 36.77
CA VAL A 399 27.79 -39.38 35.79
C VAL A 399 28.32 -40.68 36.41
N ARG A 400 28.79 -40.66 37.66
CA ARG A 400 29.35 -41.84 38.31
C ARG A 400 28.30 -42.90 38.66
N ILE A 401 27.09 -42.51 39.02
CA ILE A 401 25.98 -43.41 39.35
C ILE A 401 25.32 -43.95 38.07
N PHE A 402 24.95 -43.08 37.13
CA PHE A 402 24.19 -43.46 35.94
C PHE A 402 25.06 -44.00 34.81
N VAL A 403 26.20 -43.37 34.52
CA VAL A 403 27.06 -43.77 33.39
C VAL A 403 28.03 -44.89 33.81
N GLN A 404 28.65 -44.77 34.99
CA GLN A 404 29.68 -45.73 35.42
C GLN A 404 29.15 -46.91 36.27
N LYS A 405 27.86 -46.93 36.65
CA LYS A 405 27.17 -48.00 37.41
C LYS A 405 27.93 -48.54 38.63
N LYS A 406 28.63 -47.68 39.39
CA LYS A 406 29.34 -48.08 40.62
C LYS A 406 28.63 -47.51 41.86
N PRO A 407 28.21 -48.34 42.84
CA PRO A 407 27.52 -47.85 44.05
C PRO A 407 28.49 -47.11 44.98
N ILE A 408 28.06 -45.96 45.50
CA ILE A 408 28.83 -45.18 46.49
C ILE A 408 28.43 -45.64 47.90
N LYS A 409 29.41 -46.05 48.70
CA LYS A 409 29.22 -46.32 50.14
C LYS A 409 29.57 -45.07 50.94
N LEU A 410 28.60 -44.18 51.17
CA LEU A 410 28.75 -43.04 52.07
C LEU A 410 28.27 -43.44 53.48
N LYS A 411 29.21 -43.52 54.43
CA LYS A 411 28.91 -43.53 55.88
C LYS A 411 29.09 -42.11 56.39
N ILE A 412 28.00 -41.43 56.72
CA ILE A 412 28.03 -40.14 57.42
C ILE A 412 27.35 -40.34 58.77
N SER A 413 28.09 -40.13 59.85
CA SER A 413 27.57 -40.05 61.21
C SER A 413 27.45 -38.58 61.60
N LEU A 414 26.22 -38.09 61.83
CA LEU A 414 25.98 -36.77 62.43
C LEU A 414 25.71 -36.95 63.94
N PRO A 415 26.41 -36.23 64.83
CA PRO A 415 26.14 -36.25 66.25
C PRO A 415 25.23 -35.06 66.66
N PHE A 416 24.27 -35.36 67.56
CA PHE A 416 23.48 -34.47 68.41
C PHE A 416 22.40 -33.55 67.80
N ILE A 417 21.14 -34.00 67.89
CA ILE A 417 19.94 -33.18 68.02
C ILE A 417 19.39 -33.38 69.44
N GLY A 418 19.24 -32.29 70.19
CA GLY A 418 18.65 -32.31 71.52
C GLY A 418 18.23 -30.91 71.99
N LYS A 419 17.00 -30.51 71.66
CA LYS A 419 15.98 -29.92 72.57
C LYS A 419 14.80 -29.38 71.77
N LYS A 420 13.60 -29.77 72.19
CA LYS A 420 12.27 -29.39 71.68
C LYS A 420 11.70 -28.20 72.45
N LYS A 421 10.94 -27.38 71.72
CA LYS A 421 9.70 -26.62 72.04
C LYS A 421 9.81 -25.21 71.46
N GLN A 422 8.78 -24.57 70.92
CA GLN A 422 7.38 -24.87 70.59
C GLN A 422 6.86 -23.54 70.02
N LEU A 423 6.13 -23.54 68.91
CA LEU A 423 4.92 -22.72 68.76
C LEU A 423 4.29 -22.95 67.39
N ASP A 424 3.00 -23.15 67.47
CA ASP A 424 2.04 -23.55 66.45
C ASP A 424 1.84 -22.50 65.37
N LEU A 425 1.54 -22.98 64.15
CA LEU A 425 0.61 -22.33 63.23
C LEU A 425 -0.07 -23.45 62.44
N GLU A 426 -1.35 -23.64 62.76
CA GLU A 426 -2.30 -24.48 62.05
C GLU A 426 -2.52 -23.95 60.63
N GLU A 427 -2.42 -24.84 59.65
CA GLU A 427 -3.39 -24.85 58.53
C GLU A 427 -3.48 -26.25 57.92
N LEU A 428 -4.74 -26.67 57.73
CA LEU A 428 -5.24 -27.60 56.72
C LEU A 428 -5.06 -29.11 56.94
N ASP A 429 -6.15 -29.72 57.42
CA ASP A 429 -6.70 -30.99 56.96
C ASP A 429 -8.20 -30.95 57.37
N GLN A 430 -9.20 -31.49 56.66
CA GLN A 430 -9.25 -32.55 55.67
C GLN A 430 -10.67 -32.54 55.10
N ASN A 431 -10.79 -32.87 53.82
CA ASN A 431 -12.01 -33.48 53.28
C ASN A 431 -12.03 -34.96 53.67
N ALA A 432 -13.15 -35.46 54.18
CA ALA A 432 -13.48 -36.88 54.17
C ALA A 432 -15.00 -37.09 54.10
N GLU A 433 -15.42 -37.78 53.02
CA GLU A 433 -16.43 -38.86 53.00
C GLU A 433 -17.90 -38.56 53.41
N ASN A 434 -18.97 -39.09 52.78
CA ASN A 434 -19.18 -40.07 51.71
C ASN A 434 -20.68 -40.07 51.28
N SER A 435 -20.93 -40.73 50.15
CA SER A 435 -22.16 -41.47 49.76
C SER A 435 -23.30 -40.79 48.97
N GLY A 436 -23.67 -41.43 47.85
CA GLY A 436 -25.03 -41.38 47.27
C GLY A 436 -25.15 -41.11 45.76
N LYS A 437 -24.98 -42.13 44.91
CA LYS A 437 -25.57 -42.22 43.54
C LYS A 437 -27.06 -42.65 43.66
N PRO A 438 -27.94 -42.61 42.61
CA PRO A 438 -27.64 -42.75 41.17
C PRO A 438 -28.51 -41.95 40.14
N SER A 439 -28.13 -42.09 38.86
CA SER A 439 -28.98 -42.00 37.62
C SER A 439 -29.38 -40.57 37.17
N SER A 440 -29.67 -40.19 35.92
CA SER A 440 -29.69 -40.76 34.55
C SER A 440 -30.12 -39.61 33.59
N LYS A 441 -29.73 -39.67 32.30
CA LYS A 441 -30.36 -39.04 31.09
C LYS A 441 -30.14 -37.55 30.75
N ASN A 442 -29.48 -37.39 29.59
CA ASN A 442 -29.94 -36.78 28.33
C ASN A 442 -30.48 -35.32 28.23
N ASP A 443 -29.84 -34.63 27.29
CA ASP A 443 -30.38 -33.83 26.16
C ASP A 443 -30.86 -32.36 26.36
N LYS A 444 -30.30 -31.53 25.48
CA LYS A 444 -30.89 -30.40 24.72
C LYS A 444 -31.09 -29.01 25.34
N SER A 445 -30.69 -28.04 24.49
CA SER A 445 -31.26 -26.70 24.25
C SER A 445 -31.12 -25.66 25.36
N ALA A 446 -30.95 -24.37 25.12
CA ALA A 446 -30.70 -23.54 23.94
C ALA A 446 -30.47 -22.10 24.48
N ASP A 447 -30.21 -21.18 23.56
CA ASP A 447 -30.44 -19.74 23.65
C ASP A 447 -29.38 -18.88 24.38
N ILE A 448 -28.51 -18.21 23.62
CA ILE A 448 -28.66 -16.93 22.86
C ILE A 448 -28.26 -15.76 23.76
N LEU A 449 -27.27 -14.98 23.31
CA LEU A 449 -27.18 -13.55 23.61
C LEU A 449 -26.49 -12.85 22.42
N ASN A 450 -27.32 -12.22 21.59
CA ASN A 450 -26.93 -11.15 20.66
C ASN A 450 -27.26 -9.82 21.35
N LEU A 451 -26.36 -8.85 21.25
CA LEU A 451 -26.54 -7.47 21.71
C LEU A 451 -26.38 -6.54 20.51
N SER A 452 -27.43 -5.79 20.16
CA SER A 452 -27.34 -4.57 19.35
C SER A 452 -27.90 -3.38 20.13
N MET A 453 -27.10 -2.33 20.15
CA MET A 453 -27.32 -0.90 20.35
C MET A 453 -28.68 -0.36 20.82
N SER A 454 -28.59 0.62 21.72
CA SER A 454 -29.56 1.69 21.92
C SER A 454 -28.89 3.03 21.61
N ASP A 455 -29.42 3.74 20.63
CA ASP A 455 -29.28 5.20 20.49
C ASP A 455 -30.24 5.87 21.49
N ASP A 456 -29.73 6.89 22.18
CA ASP A 456 -30.45 8.08 22.63
C ASP A 456 -29.51 9.28 22.51
#